data_AF-D8LPI1-F1
#
_entry.id   AF-D8LPI1-F1
#
_cell.length_a   1.000
_cell.length_b   1.000
_cell.length_c   1.000
_cell.angle_alpha   90.00
_cell.angle_beta   90.00
_cell.angle_gamma   90.00
#
_symmetry.space_group_name_H-M   'P 1'
#
loop_
_entity.id
_entity.type
_entity.pdbx_description
1 polymer ?
#
loop_
_entity_poly.entity_id
_entity_poly.type
_entity_poly.pdbx_seq_one_letter_code
_entity_poly.pdbx_strand_id
1 'polypeptide(L)'
;MINENNEKMNDNNGLCTSTWGPPGWFFLHCVAAGYPVHPDEYDDIRGNARGHTRRGYSSFFKNTGHVLPCRFCRDSYVHFSSETPVEEYLHSRQALFEWLFIIHNKVNDKIGDKQETDLESVVDKYERFRAKCHHQKATGCTDPARHNEKMICRLVVEPVNRKRNRWAVLSIMTVLIIFVSIVVHHGADRRL
;
A
#
# COMPACT_ATOMS: atom_id res chain seq x y z
N MET A 1 -32.97 2.47 31.03
CA MET A 1 -33.42 1.20 30.44
C MET A 1 -33.17 1.29 28.94
N ILE A 2 -32.02 0.78 28.50
CA ILE A 2 -31.70 0.63 27.08
C ILE A 2 -32.10 -0.80 26.74
N ASN A 3 -32.87 -0.92 25.66
CA ASN A 3 -33.68 -2.08 25.30
C ASN A 3 -32.83 -3.34 25.13
N GLU A 4 -33.22 -4.39 25.84
CA GLU A 4 -32.65 -5.74 25.79
C GLU A 4 -33.02 -6.39 24.45
N ASN A 5 -32.20 -6.18 23.43
CA ASN A 5 -32.11 -7.07 22.27
C ASN A 5 -30.64 -7.37 22.03
N ASN A 6 -30.13 -8.25 22.89
CA ASN A 6 -29.16 -9.34 22.68
C ASN A 6 -28.52 -9.48 21.28
N GLU A 7 -27.92 -8.44 20.71
CA GLU A 7 -26.81 -8.61 19.80
C GLU A 7 -25.65 -9.12 20.65
N LYS A 8 -25.43 -10.43 20.60
CA LYS A 8 -24.15 -11.05 20.97
C LYS A 8 -23.05 -10.06 20.62
N MET A 9 -22.43 -9.49 21.65
CA MET A 9 -21.23 -8.67 21.52
C MET A 9 -20.27 -9.51 20.68
N ASN A 10 -20.10 -9.09 19.43
CA ASN A 10 -19.55 -9.94 18.38
C ASN A 10 -18.06 -10.14 18.69
N ASP A 11 -17.69 -11.29 19.26
CA ASP A 11 -16.30 -11.70 19.56
C ASP A 11 -15.39 -11.77 18.30
N ASN A 12 -15.91 -11.37 17.13
CA ASN A 12 -15.19 -11.28 15.88
C ASN A 12 -14.64 -9.87 15.64
N ASN A 13 -13.52 -9.54 16.30
CA ASN A 13 -12.75 -8.30 16.11
C ASN A 13 -12.09 -8.15 14.71
N GLY A 14 -12.46 -9.00 13.74
CA GLY A 14 -11.83 -9.06 12.42
C GLY A 14 -12.39 -8.00 11.46
N LEU A 15 -11.51 -7.44 10.63
CA LEU A 15 -11.88 -6.57 9.51
C LEU A 15 -11.68 -7.30 8.17
N CYS A 16 -12.54 -7.02 7.19
CA CYS A 16 -12.43 -7.56 5.84
C CYS A 16 -11.05 -7.27 5.24
N THR A 17 -10.30 -8.33 4.92
CA THR A 17 -8.92 -8.24 4.41
C THR A 17 -8.80 -7.49 3.10
N SER A 18 -9.85 -7.50 2.26
CA SER A 18 -9.92 -6.71 1.03
C SER A 18 -9.92 -5.20 1.25
N THR A 19 -10.33 -4.73 2.44
CA THR A 19 -10.39 -3.30 2.77
C THR A 19 -9.06 -2.80 3.31
N TRP A 20 -8.43 -3.53 4.23
CA TRP A 20 -7.24 -3.06 4.95
C TRP A 20 -5.92 -3.71 4.47
N GLY A 21 -5.97 -4.90 3.86
CA GLY A 21 -4.79 -5.65 3.45
C GLY A 21 -3.91 -4.88 2.46
N PRO A 22 -4.42 -4.47 1.29
CA PRO A 22 -3.65 -3.69 0.32
C PRO A 22 -3.04 -2.39 0.87
N PRO A 23 -3.78 -1.50 1.58
CA PRO A 23 -3.17 -0.31 2.17
C PRO A 23 -2.19 -0.64 3.31
N GLY A 24 -2.43 -1.74 4.04
CA GLY A 24 -1.50 -2.24 5.07
C GLY A 24 -0.15 -2.66 4.46
N TRP A 25 -0.17 -3.47 3.40
CA TRP A 25 1.05 -3.84 2.67
C TRP A 25 1.75 -2.64 2.07
N PHE A 26 1.00 -1.70 1.46
CA PHE A 26 1.57 -0.45 0.95
C PHE A 26 2.32 0.31 2.05
N PHE A 27 1.71 0.46 3.24
CA PHE A 27 2.36 1.12 4.36
C PHE A 27 3.63 0.38 4.82
N LEU A 28 3.58 -0.94 4.99
CA LEU A 28 4.73 -1.74 5.41
C LEU A 28 5.91 -1.62 4.41
N HIS A 29 5.62 -1.65 3.11
CA HIS A 29 6.65 -1.45 2.08
C HIS A 29 7.20 -0.02 2.07
N CYS A 30 6.38 1.00 2.35
CA CYS A 30 6.87 2.36 2.58
C CYS A 30 7.81 2.43 3.81
N VAL A 31 7.49 1.72 4.89
CA VAL A 31 8.34 1.64 6.09
C VAL A 31 9.68 0.99 5.76
N ALA A 32 9.68 -0.13 5.03
CA ALA A 32 10.89 -0.83 4.59
C ALA A 32 11.73 0.04 3.64
N ALA A 33 11.10 0.69 2.65
CA ALA A 33 11.77 1.63 1.75
C ALA A 33 12.31 2.87 2.49
N GLY A 34 11.74 3.22 3.64
CA GLY A 34 12.20 4.31 4.50
C GLY A 34 13.41 3.94 5.38
N TYR A 35 13.77 2.66 5.50
CA TYR A 35 14.87 2.21 6.35
C TYR A 35 16.22 2.82 5.91
N PRO A 36 17.15 3.10 6.83
CA PRO A 36 18.46 3.64 6.43
C PRO A 36 19.25 2.67 5.55
N VAL A 37 20.03 3.22 4.61
CA VAL A 37 20.95 2.42 3.78
C VAL A 37 22.05 1.83 4.68
N HIS A 38 22.58 2.64 5.60
CA HIS A 38 23.57 2.26 6.61
C HIS A 38 23.01 2.55 8.01
N PRO A 39 22.38 1.58 8.68
CA PRO A 39 21.67 1.83 9.95
C PRO A 39 22.59 2.20 11.12
N ASP A 40 23.83 1.70 11.16
CA ASP A 40 24.78 2.06 12.22
C ASP A 40 25.29 3.50 12.07
N GLU A 41 25.64 3.92 10.85
CA GLU A 41 25.99 5.31 10.56
C GLU A 41 24.81 6.25 10.85
N TYR A 42 23.58 5.80 10.54
CA TYR A 42 22.37 6.53 10.88
C TYR A 42 22.20 6.69 12.39
N ASP A 43 22.45 5.63 13.17
CA ASP A 43 22.43 5.69 14.64
C ASP A 43 23.49 6.69 15.15
N ASP A 44 24.72 6.63 14.63
CA ASP A 44 25.81 7.53 14.98
C ASP A 44 25.43 9.01 14.70
N ILE A 45 24.89 9.31 13.49
CA ILE A 45 24.43 10.66 13.10
C ILE A 45 23.32 11.18 14.02
N ARG A 46 22.47 10.28 14.53
CA ARG A 46 21.35 10.61 15.41
C ARG A 46 21.72 10.66 16.90
N GLY A 47 22.96 10.31 17.27
CA GLY A 47 23.39 10.20 18.66
C GLY A 47 22.79 9.00 19.40
N ASN A 48 22.34 7.98 18.67
CA ASN A 48 21.82 6.74 19.24
C ASN A 48 22.95 5.72 19.44
N ALA A 49 22.78 4.80 20.39
CA ALA A 49 23.65 3.63 20.49
C ALA A 49 23.46 2.73 19.25
N ARG A 50 24.56 2.25 18.66
CA ARG A 50 24.53 1.35 17.49
C ARG A 50 23.57 0.16 17.68
N GLY A 51 22.87 -0.18 16.60
CA GLY A 51 21.81 -1.17 16.59
C GLY A 51 20.48 -0.70 17.18
N HIS A 52 20.36 0.55 17.63
CA HIS A 52 19.08 1.12 18.07
C HIS A 52 18.05 1.05 16.94
N THR A 53 18.42 1.51 15.75
CA THR A 53 17.53 1.49 14.59
C THR A 53 17.12 0.06 14.22
N ARG A 54 18.05 -0.90 14.25
CA ARG A 54 17.75 -2.33 14.02
C ARG A 54 16.73 -2.86 15.02
N ARG A 55 16.94 -2.63 16.32
CA ARG A 55 16.02 -3.08 17.38
C ARG A 55 14.61 -2.51 17.22
N GLY A 56 14.51 -1.23 16.85
CA GLY A 56 13.23 -0.58 16.60
C GLY A 56 12.46 -1.23 15.45
N TYR A 57 13.12 -1.45 14.32
CA TYR A 57 12.51 -2.09 13.15
C TYR A 57 12.17 -3.57 13.37
N SER A 58 13.06 -4.33 14.01
CA SER A 58 12.78 -5.71 14.45
C SER A 58 11.52 -5.76 15.31
N SER A 59 11.42 -4.91 16.33
CA SER A 59 10.26 -4.86 17.23
C SER A 59 8.98 -4.47 16.47
N PHE A 60 9.05 -3.48 15.57
CA PHE A 60 7.90 -3.07 14.76
C PHE A 60 7.36 -4.21 13.90
N PHE A 61 8.22 -4.89 13.15
CA PHE A 61 7.79 -5.96 12.26
C PHE A 61 7.32 -7.21 13.02
N LYS A 62 7.98 -7.57 14.13
CA LYS A 62 7.49 -8.64 15.01
C LYS A 62 6.12 -8.32 15.60
N ASN A 63 5.94 -7.10 16.12
CA ASN A 63 4.66 -6.68 16.70
C ASN A 63 3.55 -6.52 15.67
N THR A 64 3.88 -6.25 14.40
CA THR A 64 2.90 -6.22 13.30
C THR A 64 2.10 -7.52 13.26
N GLY A 65 2.76 -8.66 13.40
CA GLY A 65 2.11 -9.99 13.45
C GLY A 65 1.10 -10.16 14.58
N HIS A 66 1.18 -9.38 15.65
CA HIS A 66 0.28 -9.47 16.80
C HIS A 66 -0.93 -8.52 16.72
N VAL A 67 -0.90 -7.53 15.84
CA VAL A 67 -1.92 -6.47 15.77
C VAL A 67 -2.76 -6.49 14.50
N LEU A 68 -2.50 -7.40 13.55
CA LEU A 68 -3.32 -7.52 12.34
C LEU A 68 -4.79 -7.79 12.72
N PRO A 69 -5.78 -7.09 12.13
CA PRO A 69 -7.21 -7.23 12.46
C PRO A 69 -7.83 -8.46 11.79
N CYS A 70 -7.16 -9.60 11.90
CA CYS A 70 -7.54 -10.88 11.32
C CYS A 70 -6.73 -11.98 12.04
N ARG A 71 -7.40 -12.87 12.78
CA ARG A 71 -6.76 -13.94 13.56
C ARG A 71 -5.82 -14.79 12.70
N PHE A 72 -6.33 -15.36 11.61
CA PHE A 72 -5.53 -16.22 10.73
C PHE A 72 -4.40 -15.49 10.02
N CYS A 73 -4.52 -14.18 9.84
CA CYS A 73 -3.47 -13.36 9.28
C CYS A 73 -2.33 -13.18 10.29
N ARG A 74 -2.65 -12.95 11.57
CA ARG A 74 -1.67 -12.92 12.67
C ARG A 74 -0.91 -14.24 12.77
N ASP A 75 -1.63 -15.34 12.86
CA ASP A 75 -1.06 -16.67 13.03
C ASP A 75 -0.09 -17.01 11.89
N SER A 76 -0.50 -16.74 10.64
CA SER A 76 0.38 -16.99 9.48
C SER A 76 1.53 -16.00 9.37
N TYR A 77 1.33 -14.72 9.67
CA TYR A 77 2.43 -13.75 9.65
C TYR A 77 3.52 -14.14 10.67
N VAL A 78 3.12 -14.52 11.88
CA VAL A 78 4.04 -14.98 12.93
C VAL A 78 4.79 -16.24 12.48
N HIS A 79 4.08 -17.20 11.89
CA HIS A 79 4.72 -18.41 11.35
C HIS A 79 5.74 -18.08 10.25
N PHE A 80 5.34 -17.31 9.23
CA PHE A 80 6.23 -16.93 8.13
C PHE A 80 7.44 -16.12 8.58
N SER A 81 7.26 -15.19 9.52
CA SER A 81 8.36 -14.41 10.10
C SER A 81 9.23 -15.20 11.08
N SER A 82 8.75 -16.35 11.60
CA SER A 82 9.62 -17.28 12.33
C SER A 82 10.49 -18.14 11.41
N GLU A 83 10.00 -18.47 10.21
CA GLU A 83 10.77 -19.20 9.19
C GLU A 83 11.78 -18.31 8.48
N THR A 84 11.53 -17.01 8.44
CA THR A 84 12.41 -16.01 7.83
C THR A 84 12.57 -14.87 8.83
N PRO A 85 13.49 -14.98 9.81
CA PRO A 85 13.66 -13.99 10.86
C PRO A 85 14.08 -12.63 10.30
N VAL A 86 13.38 -11.56 10.69
CA VAL A 86 13.70 -10.20 10.22
C VAL A 86 15.11 -9.75 10.61
N GLU A 87 15.65 -10.28 11.73
CA GLU A 87 16.99 -9.96 12.23
C GLU A 87 18.10 -10.15 11.20
N GLU A 88 17.96 -11.13 10.32
CA GLU A 88 18.96 -11.48 9.28
C GLU A 88 19.00 -10.42 8.16
N TYR A 89 17.96 -9.59 8.06
CA TYR A 89 17.73 -8.65 6.97
C TYR A 89 17.82 -7.17 7.39
N LEU A 90 18.24 -6.88 8.63
CA LEU A 90 18.34 -5.51 9.15
C LEU A 90 19.70 -4.84 8.91
N HIS A 91 20.54 -5.38 8.03
CA HIS A 91 21.84 -4.81 7.75
C HIS A 91 21.80 -3.67 6.72
N SER A 92 20.74 -3.58 5.90
CA SER A 92 20.54 -2.50 4.93
C SER A 92 19.05 -2.31 4.57
N ARG A 93 18.72 -1.17 3.93
CA ARG A 93 17.39 -0.93 3.34
C ARG A 93 16.98 -2.03 2.37
N GLN A 94 17.89 -2.42 1.48
CA GLN A 94 17.61 -3.40 0.45
C GLN A 94 17.24 -4.75 1.07
N ALA A 95 18.02 -5.21 2.05
CA ALA A 95 17.76 -6.46 2.73
C ALA A 95 16.41 -6.46 3.45
N LEU A 96 16.07 -5.39 4.18
CA LEU A 96 14.77 -5.32 4.86
C LEU A 96 13.59 -5.27 3.87
N PHE A 97 13.77 -4.60 2.74
CA PHE A 97 12.76 -4.57 1.68
C PHE A 97 12.58 -5.96 1.05
N GLU A 98 13.67 -6.66 0.77
CA GLU A 98 13.68 -8.04 0.28
C GLU A 98 12.97 -8.99 1.27
N TRP A 99 13.26 -8.88 2.57
CA TRP A 99 12.56 -9.64 3.59
C TRP A 99 11.05 -9.46 3.52
N LEU A 100 10.58 -8.20 3.47
CA LEU A 100 9.16 -7.92 3.41
C LEU A 100 8.53 -8.42 2.10
N PHE A 101 9.26 -8.37 0.99
CA PHE A 101 8.86 -8.96 -0.28
C PHE A 101 8.68 -10.48 -0.16
N ILE A 102 9.62 -11.19 0.48
CA ILE A 102 9.52 -12.63 0.73
C ILE A 102 8.28 -12.96 1.59
N ILE A 103 8.08 -12.23 2.70
CA ILE A 103 6.91 -12.44 3.57
C ILE A 103 5.60 -12.16 2.84
N HIS A 104 5.54 -11.11 2.01
CA HIS A 104 4.35 -10.79 1.21
C HIS A 104 4.03 -11.92 0.21
N ASN A 105 5.05 -12.46 -0.46
CA ASN A 105 4.87 -13.58 -1.38
C ASN A 105 4.45 -14.89 -0.69
N LYS A 106 4.93 -15.18 0.52
CA LYS A 106 4.41 -16.30 1.34
C LYS A 106 2.91 -16.15 1.62
N VAL A 107 2.44 -14.92 1.84
CA VAL A 107 1.00 -14.64 2.02
C VAL A 107 0.23 -14.80 0.71
N ASN A 108 0.76 -14.29 -0.41
CA ASN A 108 0.12 -14.45 -1.72
C ASN A 108 -0.04 -15.92 -2.10
N ASP A 109 1.00 -16.72 -1.89
CA ASP A 109 0.97 -18.17 -2.08
C ASP A 109 -0.16 -18.83 -1.27
N LYS A 110 -0.22 -18.54 0.03
CA LYS A 110 -1.23 -19.09 0.95
C LYS A 110 -2.66 -18.81 0.48
N ILE A 111 -2.93 -17.62 -0.04
CA ILE A 111 -4.28 -17.20 -0.44
C ILE A 111 -4.59 -17.48 -1.92
N GLY A 112 -3.64 -18.07 -2.66
CA GLY A 112 -3.77 -18.32 -4.10
C GLY A 112 -3.77 -17.05 -4.96
N ASP A 113 -3.16 -15.96 -4.48
CA ASP A 113 -2.96 -14.74 -5.24
C ASP A 113 -1.63 -14.80 -6.03
N LYS A 114 -1.48 -13.92 -7.01
CA LYS A 114 -0.27 -13.84 -7.83
C LYS A 114 0.93 -13.41 -6.98
N GLN A 115 2.00 -14.20 -7.03
CA GLN A 115 3.28 -13.82 -6.48
C GLN A 115 3.93 -12.71 -7.33
N GLU A 116 4.55 -11.76 -6.66
CA GLU A 116 5.45 -10.80 -7.29
C GLU A 116 6.77 -11.53 -7.61
N THR A 117 7.27 -11.41 -8.83
CA THR A 117 8.45 -12.16 -9.30
C THR A 117 9.68 -11.29 -9.49
N ASP A 118 9.50 -9.97 -9.56
CA ASP A 118 10.56 -9.02 -9.84
C ASP A 118 10.70 -8.04 -8.67
N LEU A 119 11.66 -8.33 -7.79
CA LEU A 119 12.00 -7.48 -6.65
C LEU A 119 12.38 -6.06 -7.09
N GLU A 120 13.10 -5.92 -8.21
CA GLU A 120 13.59 -4.62 -8.69
C GLU A 120 12.43 -3.73 -9.12
N SER A 121 11.45 -4.27 -9.85
CA SER A 121 10.23 -3.54 -10.21
C SER A 121 9.43 -3.08 -8.98
N VAL A 122 9.34 -3.93 -7.96
CA VAL A 122 8.68 -3.55 -6.70
C VAL A 122 9.48 -2.46 -5.99
N VAL A 123 10.81 -2.55 -5.91
CA VAL A 123 11.66 -1.49 -5.35
C VAL A 123 11.48 -0.17 -6.12
N ASP A 124 11.53 -0.20 -7.45
CA ASP A 124 11.37 1.00 -8.29
C ASP A 124 10.03 1.69 -8.06
N LYS A 125 8.94 0.92 -7.88
CA LYS A 125 7.62 1.46 -7.53
C LYS A 125 7.69 2.35 -6.28
N TYR A 126 8.38 1.93 -5.22
CA TYR A 126 8.46 2.72 -3.98
C TYR A 126 9.53 3.82 -4.04
N GLU A 127 10.60 3.66 -4.82
CA GLU A 127 11.59 4.72 -5.04
C GLU A 127 11.03 5.92 -5.80
N ARG A 128 9.94 5.76 -6.56
CA ARG A 128 9.17 6.88 -7.14
C ARG A 128 8.59 7.82 -6.08
N PHE A 129 8.41 7.37 -4.84
CA PHE A 129 7.89 8.17 -3.72
C PHE A 129 8.99 8.83 -2.89
N ARG A 130 10.26 8.60 -3.22
CA ARG A 130 11.40 9.12 -2.45
C ARG A 130 11.32 10.64 -2.36
N ALA A 131 11.52 11.19 -1.18
CA ALA A 131 11.62 12.63 -0.97
C ALA A 131 13.08 13.12 -1.06
N LYS A 132 13.28 14.34 -1.58
CA LYS A 132 14.51 15.12 -1.44
C LYS A 132 14.36 16.11 -0.29
N CYS A 133 15.47 16.39 0.37
CA CYS A 133 15.55 17.41 1.40
C CYS A 133 16.33 18.62 0.85
N HIS A 134 15.74 19.81 0.94
CA HIS A 134 16.45 21.08 0.75
C HIS A 134 16.78 21.66 2.14
N HIS A 135 18.01 22.10 2.37
CA HIS A 135 18.55 22.36 3.72
C HIS A 135 17.78 23.41 4.56
N GLN A 136 17.69 23.08 5.86
CA GLN A 136 17.67 23.90 7.09
C GLN A 136 16.40 24.62 7.60
N LYS A 137 15.30 24.77 6.87
CA LYS A 137 14.09 25.46 7.43
C LYS A 137 12.72 24.85 7.10
N ALA A 138 12.66 23.61 6.63
CA ALA A 138 11.38 22.98 6.32
C ALA A 138 10.90 22.09 7.47
N THR A 139 9.60 22.15 7.76
CA THR A 139 8.85 21.30 8.71
C THR A 139 8.78 19.82 8.30
N GLY A 140 9.53 19.39 7.27
CA GLY A 140 9.65 18.02 6.77
C GLY A 140 10.15 17.98 5.32
N CYS A 141 10.81 16.89 4.90
CA CYS A 141 11.20 16.69 3.50
C CYS A 141 10.03 16.11 2.70
N THR A 142 9.36 16.93 1.89
CA THR A 142 8.13 16.52 1.17
C THR A 142 8.23 16.63 -0.35
N ASP A 143 9.35 17.13 -0.87
CA ASP A 143 9.52 17.35 -2.31
C ASP A 143 9.96 16.04 -2.99
N PRO A 144 9.37 15.69 -4.14
CA PRO A 144 9.67 14.44 -4.82
C PRO A 144 11.12 14.43 -5.34
N ALA A 145 11.80 13.29 -5.16
CA ALA A 145 13.18 13.11 -5.60
C ALA A 145 13.31 12.95 -7.11
N ARG A 146 12.31 12.34 -7.75
CA ARG A 146 12.28 12.08 -9.20
C ARG A 146 11.23 12.98 -9.87
N HIS A 147 11.55 13.45 -11.07
CA HIS A 147 10.64 14.09 -12.04
C HIS A 147 9.86 15.36 -11.63
N ASN A 148 10.13 15.99 -10.48
CA ASN A 148 9.37 17.16 -9.98
C ASN A 148 7.85 16.92 -9.85
N GLU A 149 7.38 15.68 -9.98
CA GLU A 149 5.97 15.31 -9.91
C GLU A 149 5.65 14.73 -8.54
N LYS A 150 4.83 15.45 -7.78
CA LYS A 150 4.42 15.02 -6.45
C LYS A 150 3.32 13.96 -6.55
N MET A 151 3.62 12.75 -6.09
CA MET A 151 2.66 11.67 -6.01
C MET A 151 1.79 11.80 -4.75
N ILE A 152 0.49 11.50 -4.88
CA ILE A 152 -0.45 11.43 -3.75
C ILE A 152 -1.07 10.03 -3.67
N CYS A 153 -1.22 9.51 -2.46
CA CYS A 153 -1.98 8.29 -2.21
C CYS A 153 -3.44 8.66 -1.94
N ARG A 154 -4.38 8.12 -2.72
CA ARG A 154 -5.82 8.23 -2.45
C ARG A 154 -6.37 6.86 -2.09
N LEU A 155 -6.83 6.71 -0.85
CA LEU A 155 -7.55 5.51 -0.42
C LEU A 155 -9.04 5.68 -0.73
N VAL A 156 -9.57 4.85 -1.62
CA VAL A 156 -10.98 4.84 -1.98
C VAL A 156 -11.55 3.48 -1.58
N VAL A 157 -12.58 3.48 -0.72
CA VAL A 157 -13.25 2.26 -0.24
C VAL A 157 -14.62 2.16 -0.91
N GLU A 158 -14.78 1.17 -1.79
CA GLU A 158 -16.00 0.95 -2.55
C GLU A 158 -16.53 -0.48 -2.39
N PRO A 159 -17.85 -0.71 -2.49
CA PRO A 159 -18.41 -2.05 -2.43
C PRO A 159 -18.01 -2.86 -3.68
N VAL A 160 -17.55 -4.09 -3.45
CA VAL A 160 -17.08 -5.03 -4.49
C VAL A 160 -18.11 -5.26 -5.61
N ASN A 161 -19.40 -5.11 -5.32
CA ASN A 161 -20.50 -5.44 -6.23
C ASN A 161 -21.04 -4.28 -7.08
N ARG A 162 -20.39 -3.12 -7.15
CA ARG A 162 -20.79 -2.10 -8.12
C ARG A 162 -20.28 -2.50 -9.51
N LYS A 163 -20.99 -3.40 -10.20
CA LYS A 163 -20.85 -3.57 -11.66
C LYS A 163 -20.92 -2.17 -12.26
N ARG A 164 -19.82 -1.67 -12.81
CA ARG A 164 -19.83 -0.44 -13.62
C ARG A 164 -20.96 -0.61 -14.63
N ASN A 165 -21.99 0.22 -14.52
CA ASN A 165 -23.21 0.02 -15.28
C ASN A 165 -22.86 0.24 -16.76
N ARG A 166 -22.52 -0.84 -17.48
CA ARG A 166 -22.07 -0.77 -18.89
C ARG A 166 -23.12 -0.08 -19.75
N TRP A 167 -24.40 -0.23 -19.38
CA TRP A 167 -25.54 0.47 -19.95
C TRP A 167 -25.44 1.98 -19.86
N ALA A 168 -24.92 2.56 -18.77
CA ALA A 168 -24.74 4.01 -18.67
C ALA A 168 -23.68 4.53 -19.66
N VAL A 169 -22.60 3.76 -19.88
CA VAL A 169 -21.54 4.11 -20.86
C VAL A 169 -22.05 3.96 -22.30
N LEU A 170 -22.79 2.87 -22.58
CA LEU A 170 -23.42 2.64 -23.88
C LEU A 170 -24.45 3.72 -24.23
N SER A 171 -25.29 4.15 -23.27
CA SER A 171 -26.28 5.22 -23.48
C SER A 171 -25.64 6.58 -23.76
N ILE A 172 -24.51 6.89 -23.12
CA ILE A 172 -23.78 8.15 -23.38
C ILE A 172 -23.19 8.14 -24.80
N MET A 173 -22.64 7.00 -25.24
CA MET A 173 -22.09 6.88 -26.60
C MET A 173 -23.17 6.97 -27.69
N THR A 174 -24.34 6.36 -27.50
CA THR A 174 -25.45 6.48 -28.47
C THR A 174 -25.99 7.90 -28.54
N VAL A 175 -26.14 8.60 -27.41
CA VAL A 175 -26.56 10.02 -27.40
C VAL A 175 -25.56 10.91 -28.14
N LEU A 176 -24.25 10.69 -27.94
CA LEU A 176 -23.20 11.41 -28.67
C LEU A 176 -23.25 11.16 -30.18
N ILE A 177 -23.44 9.90 -30.61
CA ILE A 177 -23.53 9.55 -32.04
C ILE A 177 -24.77 10.19 -32.69
N ILE A 178 -25.91 10.16 -32.00
CA ILE A 178 -27.14 10.81 -32.48
C ILE A 178 -26.95 12.32 -32.58
N PHE A 179 -26.36 12.95 -31.56
CA PHE A 179 -26.10 14.38 -31.57
C PHE A 179 -25.17 14.80 -32.72
N VAL A 180 -24.07 14.07 -32.94
CA VAL A 180 -23.15 14.32 -34.06
C VAL A 180 -23.87 14.16 -35.40
N SER A 181 -24.70 13.13 -35.55
CA SER A 181 -25.47 12.89 -36.78
C SER A 181 -26.46 14.02 -37.06
N ILE A 182 -27.16 14.51 -36.03
CA ILE A 182 -28.09 15.64 -36.14
C ILE A 182 -27.35 16.92 -36.54
N VAL A 183 -26.20 17.20 -35.92
CA VAL A 183 -25.38 18.38 -36.21
C VAL A 183 -24.82 18.34 -37.63
N VAL A 184 -24.35 17.17 -38.09
CA VAL A 184 -23.86 16.99 -39.47
C VAL A 184 -25.00 17.17 -40.47
N HIS A 185 -26.18 16.60 -40.21
CA HIS A 185 -27.32 16.71 -41.11
C HIS A 185 -27.87 18.14 -41.18
N HIS A 186 -28.07 18.81 -40.05
CA HIS A 186 -28.51 20.22 -40.00
C HIS A 186 -27.43 21.22 -40.43
N GLY A 187 -26.16 20.82 -40.45
CA GLY A 187 -25.04 21.59 -40.99
C GLY A 187 -24.92 21.48 -42.51
N ALA A 188 -25.37 20.36 -43.09
CA ALA A 188 -25.42 20.14 -44.53
C ALA A 188 -26.59 20.90 -45.19
N ASP A 189 -27.76 20.95 -44.55
CA ASP A 189 -28.95 21.66 -45.06
C ASP A 189 -28.81 23.20 -45.08
N ARG A 190 -27.82 23.77 -44.38
CA ARG A 190 -27.56 25.22 -44.35
C ARG A 190 -26.48 25.69 -45.34
N ARG A 191 -25.98 24.80 -46.22
CA ARG A 191 -24.97 25.12 -47.26
C ARG A 191 -25.51 24.94 -48.69
N LEU A 192 -26.79 25.19 -48.90
CA LEU A 192 -27.45 25.40 -50.19
C LEU A 192 -28.24 26.72 -50.13
#